data_AF-A0A1F9A6H5-F1
#
_entry.id   AF-A0A1F9A6H5-F1
#
_cell.length_a   1.000
_cell.length_b   1.000
_cell.length_c   1.000
_cell.angle_alpha   90.00
_cell.angle_beta   90.00
_cell.angle_gamma   90.00
#
_symmetry.space_group_name_H-M   'P 1'
#
loop_
_entity.id
_entity.type
_entity.pdbx_description
1 polymer ?
#
loop_
_entity_poly.entity_id
_entity_poly.type
_entity_poly.pdbx_seq_one_letter_code
_entity_poly.pdbx_strand_id
1 'polypeptide(L)'
;MEWFAVTGAGKLLSFTKLEYAPSGFEADIPYILGLVDYGEYKVFGRINRDIPLEEIKVGMRMLPQVVKLAQGHLNYEFIKA
;
A
#
# COMPACT_ATOMS: atom_id res chain seq x y z
N MET A 1 1.39 5.82 -25.96
CA MET A 1 1.18 5.59 -24.51
C MET A 1 1.02 4.08 -24.37
N GLU A 2 1.92 3.43 -23.66
CA GLU A 2 1.93 1.97 -23.50
C GLU A 2 1.78 1.63 -22.01
N TRP A 3 1.02 0.58 -21.73
CA TRP A 3 0.89 0.05 -20.38
C TRP A 3 2.17 -0.68 -19.98
N PHE A 4 2.58 -0.51 -18.74
CA PHE A 4 3.67 -1.27 -18.15
C PHE A 4 3.27 -1.80 -16.77
N ALA A 5 3.82 -2.95 -16.40
CA ALA A 5 3.60 -3.52 -15.08
C ALA A 5 4.49 -2.83 -14.04
N VAL A 6 3.93 -2.59 -12.86
CA VAL A 6 4.72 -2.19 -11.68
C VAL A 6 5.29 -3.47 -11.06
N THR A 7 6.60 -3.66 -11.19
CA THR A 7 7.31 -4.85 -10.72
C THR A 7 8.53 -4.49 -9.88
N GLY A 8 8.94 -5.42 -9.01
CA GLY A 8 10.10 -5.21 -8.14
C GLY A 8 9.78 -4.31 -6.94
N ALA A 9 10.81 -4.00 -6.16
CA ALA A 9 10.66 -3.27 -4.91
C ALA A 9 11.03 -1.78 -5.04
N GLY A 10 10.14 -0.93 -4.55
CA GLY A 10 10.36 0.52 -4.43
C GLY A 10 10.67 0.93 -2.99
N LYS A 11 10.96 2.21 -2.78
CA LYS A 11 11.31 2.81 -1.50
C LYS A 11 10.10 3.56 -0.91
N LEU A 12 9.68 3.25 0.31
CA LEU A 12 8.61 4.00 0.98
C LEU A 12 9.08 5.45 1.26
N LEU A 13 8.40 6.44 0.69
CA LEU A 13 8.72 7.86 0.91
C LEU A 13 7.99 8.46 2.09
N SER A 14 6.71 8.11 2.24
CA SER A 14 5.86 8.60 3.33
C SER A 14 4.72 7.62 3.55
N PHE A 15 4.17 7.61 4.76
CA PHE A 15 2.99 6.85 5.09
C PHE A 15 2.12 7.61 6.10
N THR A 16 0.84 7.25 6.15
CA THR A 16 -0.11 7.77 7.14
C THR A 16 -1.02 6.65 7.60
N LYS A 17 -1.36 6.65 8.89
CA LYS A 17 -2.37 5.76 9.47
C LYS A 17 -3.69 6.51 9.53
N LEU A 18 -4.74 5.92 8.98
CA LEU A 18 -6.09 6.45 9.06
C LEU A 18 -6.84 5.72 10.16
N GLU A 19 -7.23 6.47 11.19
CA GLU A 19 -8.07 6.01 12.30
C GLU A 19 -9.56 6.30 12.05
N TYR A 20 -9.86 7.19 11.11
CA TYR A 20 -11.23 7.61 10.78
C TYR A 20 -11.46 7.45 9.28
N ALA A 21 -12.55 6.77 8.93
CA ALA A 21 -12.94 6.54 7.55
C ALA A 21 -14.26 7.25 7.21
N PRO A 22 -14.47 7.61 5.92
CA PRO A 22 -15.77 8.04 5.43
C PRO A 22 -16.84 6.97 5.67
N SER A 23 -18.10 7.40 5.69
CA SER A 23 -19.22 6.47 5.80
C SER A 23 -19.15 5.35 4.76
N GLY A 24 -19.31 4.10 5.20
CA GLY A 24 -19.22 2.89 4.38
C GLY A 24 -17.82 2.24 4.32
N PHE A 25 -16.81 2.82 4.96
CA PHE A 25 -15.44 2.28 5.05
C PHE A 25 -15.04 1.93 6.50
N GLU A 26 -16.00 1.83 7.42
CA GLU A 26 -15.76 1.57 8.84
C GLU A 26 -15.19 0.18 9.08
N ALA A 27 -15.50 -0.80 8.22
CA ALA A 27 -14.93 -2.14 8.30
C ALA A 27 -13.45 -2.21 7.90
N ASP A 28 -12.93 -1.15 7.27
CA ASP A 28 -11.57 -1.11 6.73
C ASP A 28 -10.58 -0.41 7.67
N ILE A 29 -11.05 0.24 8.74
CA ILE A 29 -10.17 0.91 9.72
C ILE A 29 -9.68 -0.04 10.83
N PRO A 30 -8.46 0.18 11.35
CA PRO A 30 -7.45 1.12 10.84
C PRO A 30 -6.76 0.59 9.59
N TYR A 31 -6.37 1.50 8.68
CA TYR A 31 -5.51 1.15 7.54
C TYR A 31 -4.39 2.17 7.35
N ILE A 32 -3.29 1.72 6.73
CA ILE A 32 -2.11 2.52 6.49
C ILE A 32 -1.99 2.74 4.98
N LEU A 33 -1.79 3.99 4.58
CA LEU A 33 -1.50 4.35 3.19
C LEU A 33 -0.03 4.69 3.05
N GLY A 34 0.59 4.21 1.98
CA GLY A 34 1.99 4.45 1.66
C GLY A 34 2.16 5.04 0.26
N LEU A 35 3.14 5.94 0.12
CA LEU A 35 3.65 6.39 -1.17
C LEU A 35 5.01 5.75 -1.42
N VAL A 36 5.10 4.85 -2.39
CA VAL A 36 6.32 4.11 -2.73
C VAL A 36 6.92 4.66 -4.03
N ASP A 37 8.22 4.97 -3.98
CA ASP A 37 9.00 5.49 -5.10
C ASP A 37 9.77 4.39 -5.81
N TYR A 38 9.56 4.28 -7.12
CA TYR A 38 10.25 3.36 -8.01
C TYR A 38 11.31 4.07 -8.87
N GLY A 39 11.57 5.36 -8.61
CA GLY A 39 12.52 6.19 -9.33
C GLY A 39 11.80 7.09 -10.33
N GLU A 40 11.37 6.52 -11.45
CA GLU A 40 10.70 7.28 -12.52
C GLU A 40 9.23 7.61 -12.21
N TYR A 41 8.60 6.83 -11.33
CA TYR A 41 7.21 6.98 -10.94
C TYR A 41 6.99 6.62 -9.47
N LYS A 42 5.84 7.04 -8.95
CA LYS A 42 5.42 6.78 -7.56
C LYS A 42 4.05 6.13 -7.57
N VAL A 43 3.86 5.17 -6.68
CA VAL A 43 2.59 4.45 -6.53
C VAL A 43 2.07 4.67 -5.12
N PHE A 44 0.79 5.00 -5.02
CA PHE A 44 0.09 5.22 -3.77
C PHE A 44 -0.89 4.09 -3.52
N GLY A 45 -0.86 3.49 -2.34
CA GLY A 45 -1.69 2.33 -2.02
C GLY A 45 -1.71 1.99 -0.54
N ARG A 46 -2.44 0.94 -0.18
CA ARG A 46 -2.45 0.43 1.20
C ARG A 46 -1.15 -0.28 1.52
N ILE A 47 -0.68 -0.19 2.75
CA ILE A 47 0.33 -1.10 3.31
C ILE A 47 -0.43 -2.26 3.93
N ASN A 48 0.06 -3.49 3.72
CA ASN A 48 -0.53 -4.70 4.26
C ASN A 48 -0.68 -4.57 5.80
N ARG A 49 -1.87 -4.94 6.29
CA ARG A 49 -2.28 -4.78 7.71
C ARG A 49 -1.52 -5.67 8.69
N ASP A 50 -0.86 -6.72 8.20
CA ASP A 50 -0.07 -7.65 9.01
C ASP A 50 1.32 -7.09 9.32
N ILE A 51 1.69 -5.94 8.75
CA ILE A 51 2.92 -5.22 9.12
C ILE A 51 2.63 -4.32 10.32
N PRO A 52 3.24 -4.57 11.50
CA PRO A 52 3.07 -3.71 12.67
C PRO A 52 3.54 -2.27 12.36
N LEU A 53 2.83 -1.27 12.88
CA LEU A 53 3.08 0.14 12.59
C LEU A 53 4.52 0.55 12.96
N GLU A 54 5.03 0.05 14.08
CA GLU A 54 6.38 0.29 14.61
C GLU A 54 7.49 -0.25 13.70
N GLU A 55 7.16 -1.17 12.80
CA GLU A 55 8.09 -1.74 11.82
C GLU A 55 8.08 -0.97 10.50
N ILE A 56 7.11 -0.08 10.29
CA ILE A 56 7.00 0.75 9.09
C ILE A 56 7.90 1.98 9.24
N LYS A 57 8.89 2.09 8.35
CA LYS A 57 9.87 3.18 8.36
C LYS A 57 10.03 3.78 6.98
N VAL A 58 10.05 5.11 6.91
CA VAL A 58 10.44 5.82 5.68
C VAL A 58 11.80 5.30 5.23
N GLY A 59 11.90 4.98 3.95
CA GLY A 59 13.08 4.43 3.31
C GLY A 59 13.14 2.91 3.23
N MET A 60 12.21 2.17 3.86
CA MET A 60 12.16 0.71 3.70
C MET A 60 11.72 0.29 2.29
N ARG A 61 12.14 -0.91 1.88
CA ARG A 61 11.78 -1.49 0.59
C ARG A 61 10.42 -2.19 0.68
N MET A 62 9.58 -1.96 -0.33
CA MET A 62 8.23 -2.53 -0.40
C MET A 62 7.93 -3.13 -1.77
N LEU A 63 7.20 -4.24 -1.78
CA LEU A 63 6.71 -4.92 -2.99
C LEU A 63 5.19 -4.73 -3.11
N PRO A 64 4.65 -4.53 -4.32
CA PRO A 64 3.21 -4.58 -4.54
C PRO A 64 2.75 -6.04 -4.56
N GLN A 65 1.63 -6.34 -3.90
CA GLN A 65 0.97 -7.64 -3.91
C GLN A 65 -0.50 -7.46 -4.27
N VAL A 66 -1.00 -8.27 -5.20
CA VAL A 66 -2.42 -8.30 -5.53
C VAL A 66 -3.18 -9.05 -4.44
N VAL A 67 -4.27 -8.46 -3.97
CA VAL A 67 -5.18 -9.05 -2.98
C VAL A 67 -6.59 -9.15 -3.54
N LYS A 68 -7.30 -10.18 -3.09
CA LYS A 68 -8.73 -10.35 -3.36
C LYS A 68 -9.52 -9.79 -2.19
N LEU A 69 -10.44 -8.88 -2.48
CA LEU A 69 -11.41 -8.38 -1.54
C LEU A 69 -12.69 -9.23 -1.60
N ALA A 70 -13.65 -8.91 -0.73
CA ALA A 70 -14.98 -9.50 -0.78
C ALA A 70 -15.62 -9.32 -2.17
N GLN A 71 -16.55 -10.22 -2.52
CA GLN A 71 -17.30 -10.19 -3.78
C GLN A 71 -16.42 -10.33 -5.05
N GLY A 72 -15.17 -10.77 -4.90
CA GLY A 72 -14.26 -11.05 -6.01
C GLY A 72 -13.53 -9.82 -6.57
N HIS A 73 -13.64 -8.66 -5.92
CA HIS A 73 -12.89 -7.47 -6.31
C HIS A 73 -11.38 -7.67 -6.10
N LEU A 74 -10.58 -7.02 -6.94
CA LEU A 74 -9.12 -7.01 -6.82
C LEU A 74 -8.65 -5.66 -6.32
N ASN A 75 -7.62 -5.69 -5.49
CA ASN A 75 -6.87 -4.53 -5.07
C ASN A 75 -5.38 -4.91 -5.02
N TYR A 76 -4.52 -3.95 -4.69
CA TYR A 76 -3.14 -4.21 -4.32
C TYR A 76 -2.81 -3.54 -3.00
N GLU A 77 -1.81 -4.10 -2.33
CA GLU A 77 -1.20 -3.53 -1.14
C GLU A 77 0.32 -3.70 -1.17
N PHE A 78 1.01 -2.94 -0.34
CA PHE A 78 2.45 -3.02 -0.18
C PHE A 78 2.81 -3.95 0.97
N ILE A 79 3.66 -4.92 0.67
CA ILE A 79 4.31 -5.79 1.66
C ILE A 79 5.79 -5.43 1.80
N LYS A 80 6.44 -5.92 2.85
CA LYS A 80 7.90 -5.85 2.95
C LYS A 80 8.55 -6.59 1.78
N ALA A 81 9.59 -6.00 1.22
CA ALA A 81 10.39 -6.61 0.16
C ALA A 81 11.27 -7.76 0.66
#